data_AF-A0A1Q7XD32-F1
#
_entry.id   AF-A0A1Q7XD32-F1
#
_cell.length_a   1.000
_cell.length_b   1.000
_cell.length_c   1.000
_cell.angle_alpha   90.00
_cell.angle_beta   90.00
_cell.angle_gamma   90.00
#
_symmetry.space_group_name_H-M   'P 1'
#
loop_
_entity.id
_entity.type
_entity.pdbx_description
1 polymer ?
#
loop_
_entity_poly.entity_id
_entity_poly.type
_entity_poly.pdbx_seq_one_letter_code
_entity_poly.pdbx_strand_id
1 'polypeptide(L)'
;MSEDLIKLVQDLISSGKGDKIRLGQILETLQGGNPLDLSDQQYLEGLTASTSPVESIISEPIENTTAETTESTSSLAPTTDTADTKLETNVETRTKFKRIAIAAIIAVVVIIAYVGLDVYAVNALQFRPHRGPQTVISDSEIGIQADACNPSYFPASFNAYEITAFYKSDTIEKASISGSTLSPKSSAILSGIFNLNKDVLTKFGKENATFDPTQARISTKVSAPIFGVIPYSVNKEYSAQDFQHIVRDGPPGSYSCQ
;
A
#
# COMPACT_ATOMS: atom_id res chain seq x y z
N MET A 1 -16.43 23.33 -1.72
CA MET A 1 -16.09 22.07 -1.04
C MET A 1 -15.36 22.28 0.29
N SER A 2 -14.70 23.42 0.55
CA SER A 2 -14.02 23.68 1.83
C SER A 2 -14.95 24.07 2.98
N GLU A 3 -16.10 24.69 2.72
CA GLU A 3 -17.00 25.22 3.76
C GLU A 3 -17.61 24.14 4.66
N ASP A 4 -18.01 23.00 4.09
CA ASP A 4 -18.57 21.88 4.86
C ASP A 4 -17.50 21.24 5.76
N LEU A 5 -16.25 21.20 5.29
CA LEU A 5 -15.12 20.68 6.06
C LEU A 5 -14.74 21.61 7.21
N ILE A 6 -14.79 22.92 6.99
CA ILE A 6 -14.56 23.94 8.03
C ILE A 6 -15.59 23.79 9.16
N LYS A 7 -16.87 23.62 8.83
CA LYS A 7 -17.93 23.38 9.83
C LYS A 7 -17.70 22.08 10.61
N LEU A 8 -17.36 21.01 9.90
CA LEU A 8 -17.07 19.72 10.53
C LEU A 8 -15.91 19.79 11.54
N VAL A 9 -14.82 20.47 11.18
CA VAL A 9 -13.67 20.67 12.10
C VAL A 9 -14.08 21.53 13.30
N GLN A 10 -14.90 22.56 13.08
CA GLN A 10 -15.39 23.42 14.16
C GLN A 10 -16.32 22.67 15.13
N ASP A 11 -17.13 21.74 14.63
CA ASP A 11 -17.97 20.85 15.43
C ASP A 11 -17.13 19.85 16.24
N LEU A 12 -16.05 19.30 15.66
CA LEU A 12 -15.11 18.42 16.38
C LEU A 12 -14.40 19.16 17.52
N ILE A 13 -13.97 20.40 17.29
CA ILE A 13 -13.37 21.26 18.33
C ILE A 13 -14.39 21.55 19.44
N SER A 14 -15.63 21.87 19.07
CA SER A 14 -16.69 22.26 20.00
C SER A 14 -17.20 21.07 20.82
N SER A 15 -17.22 19.87 20.21
CA SER A 15 -17.59 18.61 20.86
C SER A 15 -16.45 17.98 21.68
N GLY A 16 -15.24 18.57 21.65
CA GLY A 16 -14.07 18.05 22.34
C GLY A 16 -13.57 16.71 21.80
N LYS A 17 -13.95 16.35 20.57
CA LYS A 17 -13.53 15.10 19.92
C LYS A 17 -12.25 15.34 19.12
N GLY A 18 -11.14 14.90 19.69
CA GLY A 18 -9.82 14.96 19.07
C GLY A 18 -8.85 15.90 19.80
N ASP A 19 -7.72 16.15 19.17
CA ASP A 19 -6.66 17.02 19.63
C ASP A 19 -6.98 18.45 19.21
N LYS A 20 -7.28 19.29 20.21
CA LYS A 20 -7.69 20.68 20.01
C LYS A 20 -6.61 21.52 19.31
N ILE A 21 -5.32 21.25 19.55
CA ILE A 21 -4.22 21.99 18.94
C ILE A 21 -4.16 21.63 17.46
N ARG A 22 -4.18 20.34 17.15
CA ARG A 22 -4.13 19.84 15.77
C ARG A 22 -5.35 20.27 14.96
N LEU A 23 -6.55 20.14 15.52
CA LEU A 23 -7.78 20.60 14.88
C LEU A 23 -7.78 22.12 14.63
N GLY A 24 -7.15 22.90 15.52
CA GLY A 24 -6.95 24.33 15.33
C GLY A 24 -6.08 24.65 14.11
N GLN A 25 -4.98 23.93 13.93
CA GLN A 25 -4.08 24.10 12.77
C GLN A 25 -4.74 23.69 11.45
N ILE A 26 -5.53 22.61 11.48
CA ILE A 26 -6.34 22.16 10.34
C ILE A 26 -7.38 23.23 9.96
N LEU A 27 -8.07 23.81 10.95
CA LEU A 27 -9.05 24.87 10.72
C LEU A 27 -8.41 26.12 10.10
N GLU A 28 -7.25 26.53 10.59
CA GLU A 28 -6.50 27.66 10.05
C GLU A 28 -6.05 27.42 8.60
N THR A 29 -5.58 26.21 8.30
CA THR A 29 -5.18 25.79 6.94
C THR A 29 -6.35 25.86 5.96
N LEU A 30 -7.53 25.38 6.38
CA LEU A 30 -8.75 25.41 5.58
C LEU A 30 -9.30 26.82 5.38
N GLN A 31 -9.28 27.66 6.42
CA GLN A 31 -9.69 29.07 6.32
C GLN A 31 -8.74 29.88 5.44
N GLY A 32 -7.46 29.50 5.37
CA GLY A 32 -6.48 30.03 4.43
C GLY A 32 -6.68 29.57 2.98
N GLY A 33 -7.65 28.69 2.70
CA GLY A 33 -7.93 28.17 1.37
C GLY A 33 -6.91 27.14 0.87
N ASN A 34 -6.05 26.64 1.75
CA ASN A 34 -5.03 25.65 1.41
C ASN A 34 -5.60 24.22 1.48
N PRO A 35 -5.13 23.31 0.62
CA PRO A 35 -5.48 21.90 0.73
C PRO A 35 -4.87 21.29 2.00
N LEU A 36 -5.60 20.37 2.63
CA LEU A 36 -5.09 19.63 3.78
C LEU A 36 -4.05 18.61 3.37
N ASP A 37 -3.03 18.45 4.20
CA ASP A 37 -2.08 17.35 4.07
C ASP A 37 -2.77 16.00 4.30
N LEU A 38 -2.24 14.94 3.69
CA LEU A 38 -2.79 13.59 3.75
C LEU A 38 -2.92 13.08 5.20
N SER A 39 -1.97 13.46 6.05
CA SER A 39 -1.97 13.14 7.48
C SER A 39 -3.19 13.72 8.20
N ASP A 40 -3.58 14.95 7.86
CA ASP A 40 -4.72 15.63 8.48
C ASP A 40 -6.06 15.16 7.91
N GLN A 41 -6.10 14.76 6.63
CA GLN A 41 -7.27 14.09 6.04
C GLN A 41 -7.56 12.77 6.77
N GLN A 42 -6.54 11.91 6.93
CA GLN A 42 -6.67 10.64 7.65
C GLN A 42 -7.05 10.83 9.12
N TYR A 43 -6.53 11.90 9.73
CA TYR A 43 -6.86 12.25 11.11
C TYR A 43 -8.34 12.61 11.27
N LEU A 44 -8.89 13.44 10.38
CA LEU A 44 -10.31 13.80 10.40
C LEU A 44 -11.21 12.60 10.12
N GLU A 45 -10.85 11.76 9.14
CA GLU A 45 -11.59 10.53 8.81
C GLU A 45 -11.68 9.59 10.02
N GLY A 46 -10.60 9.45 10.79
CA GLY A 46 -10.58 8.64 12.02
C GLY A 46 -11.52 9.17 13.11
N LEU A 47 -11.67 10.50 13.21
CA LEU A 47 -12.58 11.13 14.18
C LEU A 47 -14.05 11.03 13.75
N THR A 48 -14.33 11.11 12.46
CA THR A 48 -15.68 11.02 11.90
C THR A 48 -16.17 9.58 11.76
N ALA A 49 -15.29 8.62 11.51
CA ALA A 49 -15.64 7.18 11.44
C ALA A 49 -16.15 6.63 12.78
N SER A 50 -15.82 7.27 13.90
CA SER A 50 -16.38 6.96 15.22
C SER A 50 -17.74 7.62 15.49
N THR A 51 -18.29 8.37 14.54
CA THR A 51 -19.58 9.06 14.66
C THR A 51 -20.39 8.95 13.36
N SER A 52 -20.99 7.78 13.11
CA SER A 52 -22.15 7.67 12.20
C SER A 52 -23.28 6.92 12.88
N PRO A 53 -24.47 7.55 13.04
CA PRO A 53 -25.72 6.83 13.18
C PRO A 53 -26.08 6.16 11.86
N VAL A 54 -26.58 4.94 11.98
CA VAL A 54 -27.14 4.08 10.94
C VAL A 54 -28.28 4.80 10.19
N GLU A 55 -28.21 4.82 8.86
CA GLU A 55 -29.41 4.87 8.03
C GLU A 55 -29.32 3.78 6.96
N SER A 56 -29.89 2.62 7.33
CA SER A 56 -30.19 1.51 6.44
C SER A 56 -31.38 1.90 5.56
N ILE A 57 -31.20 1.99 4.25
CA ILE A 57 -32.30 1.88 3.30
C ILE A 57 -32.23 0.51 2.63
N ILE A 58 -33.22 -0.28 3.01
CA ILE A 58 -33.65 -1.55 2.47
C ILE A 58 -34.00 -1.40 0.98
N SER A 59 -33.61 -2.38 0.15
CA SER A 59 -34.38 -2.81 -1.02
C SER A 59 -34.00 -4.25 -1.36
N GLU A 60 -34.86 -5.17 -0.93
CA GLU A 60 -35.07 -6.48 -1.56
C GLU A 60 -35.69 -6.27 -2.98
N PRO A 61 -35.59 -7.23 -3.93
CA PRO A 61 -36.38 -8.47 -3.86
C PRO A 61 -35.70 -9.76 -4.39
N ILE A 62 -35.91 -10.86 -3.65
CA ILE A 62 -36.60 -12.13 -4.00
C ILE A 62 -36.76 -12.38 -5.53
N GLU A 63 -36.44 -13.54 -6.15
CA GLU A 63 -37.00 -14.87 -5.87
C GLU A 63 -36.30 -16.01 -6.67
N ASN A 64 -36.52 -17.23 -6.16
CA ASN A 64 -35.91 -18.52 -6.47
C ASN A 64 -36.19 -19.14 -7.84
N THR A 65 -35.18 -19.92 -8.26
CA THR A 65 -35.20 -21.12 -9.10
C THR A 65 -36.23 -22.18 -8.64
N THR A 66 -36.96 -22.83 -9.55
CA THR A 66 -36.91 -24.30 -9.81
C THR A 66 -38.01 -24.77 -10.78
N ALA A 67 -37.54 -25.45 -11.84
CA ALA A 67 -38.10 -26.54 -12.67
C ALA A 67 -39.61 -26.78 -12.82
N GLU A 68 -40.04 -26.97 -14.07
CA GLU A 68 -40.88 -28.11 -14.44
C GLU A 68 -40.67 -28.57 -15.89
N THR A 69 -41.02 -29.83 -16.10
CA THR A 69 -40.62 -30.80 -17.11
C THR A 69 -41.76 -31.02 -18.11
N THR A 70 -41.41 -31.09 -19.40
CA THR A 70 -41.93 -31.95 -20.49
C THR A 70 -43.44 -32.12 -20.73
N GLU A 71 -43.85 -31.88 -21.98
CA GLU A 71 -44.49 -32.82 -22.95
C GLU A 71 -45.55 -32.13 -23.82
N SER A 72 -45.36 -32.17 -25.14
CA SER A 72 -46.41 -32.60 -26.08
C SER A 72 -45.90 -32.69 -27.52
N THR A 73 -46.12 -33.90 -28.04
CA THR A 73 -45.83 -34.48 -29.35
C THR A 73 -46.74 -33.96 -30.47
N SER A 74 -46.29 -34.13 -31.74
CA SER A 74 -47.06 -34.47 -32.97
C SER A 74 -46.81 -33.52 -34.15
N SER A 75 -46.01 -33.93 -35.15
CA SER A 75 -46.40 -34.46 -36.50
C SER A 75 -47.00 -33.37 -37.42
N LEU A 76 -46.69 -33.18 -38.71
CA LEU A 76 -46.33 -34.06 -39.83
C LEU A 76 -45.81 -33.16 -40.99
N ALA A 77 -44.96 -33.67 -41.89
CA ALA A 77 -44.56 -33.03 -43.17
C ALA A 77 -45.68 -33.23 -44.27
N PRO A 78 -45.64 -32.70 -45.54
CA PRO A 78 -44.47 -32.63 -46.45
C PRO A 78 -44.37 -31.51 -47.54
N THR A 79 -43.19 -31.44 -48.18
CA THR A 79 -42.83 -30.98 -49.57
C THR A 79 -43.05 -29.49 -49.95
N THR A 80 -42.15 -28.75 -50.64
CA THR A 80 -41.33 -29.06 -51.84
C THR A 80 -40.27 -27.96 -52.08
N ASP A 81 -39.15 -28.34 -52.72
CA ASP A 81 -38.05 -27.61 -53.41
C ASP A 81 -38.03 -26.06 -53.54
N THR A 82 -36.86 -25.44 -53.30
CA THR A 82 -35.91 -24.96 -54.35
C THR A 82 -34.89 -23.93 -53.79
N ALA A 83 -33.61 -24.22 -54.02
CA ALA A 83 -32.38 -23.41 -54.16
C ALA A 83 -32.22 -21.96 -53.60
N ASP A 84 -30.94 -21.73 -53.24
CA ASP A 84 -30.18 -20.47 -53.18
C ASP A 84 -30.34 -19.55 -51.95
N THR A 85 -29.34 -19.54 -51.07
CA THR A 85 -28.27 -18.51 -51.09
C THR A 85 -27.42 -18.56 -49.81
N LYS A 86 -26.11 -18.71 -50.04
CA LYS A 86 -24.98 -18.61 -49.12
C LYS A 86 -25.00 -17.29 -48.32
N LEU A 87 -25.52 -17.29 -47.08
CA LEU A 87 -25.41 -16.16 -46.15
C LEU A 87 -25.46 -16.57 -44.66
N GLU A 88 -24.67 -17.56 -44.21
CA GLU A 88 -24.68 -17.93 -42.78
C GLU A 88 -23.30 -18.12 -42.12
N THR A 89 -22.20 -17.68 -42.73
CA THR A 89 -20.86 -17.84 -42.11
C THR A 89 -20.30 -16.63 -41.37
N ASN A 90 -21.05 -15.50 -41.26
CA ASN A 90 -20.51 -14.26 -40.66
C ASN A 90 -21.08 -13.91 -39.26
N VAL A 91 -22.26 -14.44 -38.89
CA VAL A 91 -22.87 -14.12 -37.58
C VAL A 91 -22.27 -14.98 -36.45
N GLU A 92 -21.93 -16.23 -36.75
CA GLU A 92 -21.37 -17.18 -35.77
C GLU A 92 -19.91 -16.87 -35.40
N THR A 93 -19.12 -16.37 -36.36
CA THR A 93 -17.73 -15.94 -36.10
C THR A 93 -17.69 -14.68 -35.25
N ARG A 94 -18.54 -13.67 -35.53
CA ARG A 94 -18.55 -12.39 -34.80
C ARG A 94 -18.91 -12.54 -33.31
N THR A 95 -19.82 -13.45 -32.97
CA THR A 95 -20.21 -13.72 -31.58
C THR A 95 -19.13 -14.49 -30.80
N LYS A 96 -18.44 -15.45 -31.44
CA LYS A 96 -17.26 -16.13 -30.87
C LYS A 96 -16.11 -15.16 -30.62
N PHE A 97 -15.79 -14.29 -31.58
CA PHE A 97 -14.76 -13.25 -31.39
C PHE A 97 -15.11 -12.25 -30.29
N LYS A 98 -16.39 -11.84 -30.15
CA LYS A 98 -16.82 -10.96 -29.05
C LYS A 98 -16.69 -11.64 -27.68
N ARG A 99 -17.01 -12.94 -27.56
CA ARG A 99 -16.83 -13.71 -26.32
C ARG A 99 -15.35 -13.89 -25.96
N ILE A 100 -14.50 -14.18 -26.96
CA ILE A 100 -13.05 -14.29 -26.78
C ILE A 100 -12.46 -12.93 -26.35
N ALA A 101 -12.89 -11.84 -26.97
CA ALA A 101 -12.44 -10.49 -26.61
C ALA A 101 -12.84 -10.11 -25.18
N ILE A 102 -14.07 -10.41 -24.76
CA ILE A 102 -14.52 -10.17 -23.38
C ILE A 102 -13.71 -11.01 -22.39
N ALA A 103 -13.52 -12.31 -22.67
CA ALA A 103 -12.71 -13.18 -21.81
C ALA A 103 -11.26 -12.69 -21.69
N ALA A 104 -10.66 -12.23 -22.79
CA ALA A 104 -9.31 -11.67 -22.80
C ALA A 104 -9.22 -10.38 -21.96
N ILE A 105 -10.20 -9.47 -22.07
CA ILE A 105 -10.24 -8.24 -21.27
C ILE A 105 -10.36 -8.59 -19.78
N ILE A 106 -11.25 -9.51 -19.41
CA ILE A 106 -11.41 -9.95 -18.02
C ILE A 106 -10.08 -10.53 -17.49
N ALA A 107 -9.43 -11.39 -18.27
CA ALA A 107 -8.13 -11.96 -17.88
C ALA A 107 -7.08 -10.86 -17.63
N VAL A 108 -7.01 -9.85 -18.50
CA VAL A 108 -6.08 -8.72 -18.33
C VAL A 108 -6.39 -7.91 -17.07
N VAL A 109 -7.67 -7.60 -16.81
CA VAL A 109 -8.08 -6.84 -15.61
C VAL A 109 -7.73 -7.61 -14.33
N VAL A 110 -7.98 -8.92 -14.31
CA VAL A 110 -7.63 -9.77 -13.17
C VAL A 110 -6.11 -9.77 -12.92
N ILE A 111 -5.30 -9.90 -13.97
CA ILE A 111 -3.83 -9.85 -13.85
C ILE A 111 -3.37 -8.50 -13.28
N ILE A 112 -3.88 -7.38 -13.80
CA ILE A 112 -3.52 -6.04 -13.32
C ILE A 112 -3.93 -5.87 -11.84
N ALA A 113 -5.12 -6.34 -11.46
CA ALA A 113 -5.57 -6.30 -10.08
C ALA A 113 -4.62 -7.06 -9.15
N TYR A 114 -4.21 -8.28 -9.51
CA TYR A 114 -3.26 -9.06 -8.72
C TYR A 114 -1.88 -8.38 -8.58
N VAL A 115 -1.36 -7.77 -9.66
CA VAL A 115 -0.12 -6.98 -9.59
C VAL A 115 -0.27 -5.81 -8.62
N GLY A 116 -1.38 -5.09 -8.71
CA GLY A 116 -1.66 -3.96 -7.83
C GLY A 116 -1.68 -4.35 -6.35
N LEU A 117 -2.21 -5.53 -6.03
CA LEU A 117 -2.27 -6.04 -4.66
C LEU A 117 -0.88 -6.38 -4.09
N ASP A 118 0.01 -6.98 -4.88
CA ASP A 118 1.39 -7.31 -4.47
C ASP A 118 2.19 -6.02 -4.20
N VAL A 119 2.12 -5.06 -5.11
CA VAL A 119 2.74 -3.74 -4.95
C VAL A 119 2.20 -3.01 -3.73
N TYR A 120 0.88 -3.06 -3.51
CA TYR A 120 0.23 -2.48 -2.34
C TYR A 120 0.75 -3.12 -1.04
N ALA A 121 0.79 -4.46 -0.97
CA ALA A 121 1.21 -5.18 0.22
C ALA A 121 2.66 -4.86 0.61
N VAL A 122 3.56 -4.78 -0.39
CA VAL A 122 4.97 -4.41 -0.17
C VAL A 122 5.12 -2.95 0.25
N ASN A 123 4.38 -2.02 -0.35
CA ASN A 123 4.43 -0.60 0.04
C ASN A 123 3.90 -0.35 1.47
N ALA A 124 2.98 -1.22 1.92
CA ALA A 124 2.39 -1.20 3.26
C ALA A 124 3.27 -1.88 4.33
N LEU A 125 4.39 -2.50 3.96
CA LEU A 125 5.29 -3.13 4.93
C LEU A 125 5.79 -2.10 5.95
N GLN A 126 5.82 -2.54 7.21
CA GLN A 126 6.27 -1.77 8.35
C GLN A 126 7.54 -2.40 8.92
N PHE A 127 8.54 -1.58 9.25
CA PHE A 127 9.80 -2.04 9.81
C PHE A 127 10.11 -1.28 11.10
N ARG A 128 10.68 -1.97 12.08
CA ARG A 128 11.25 -1.36 13.28
C ARG A 128 12.47 -2.15 13.77
N PRO A 129 13.39 -1.54 14.53
CA PRO A 129 14.47 -2.29 15.16
C PRO A 129 13.92 -3.37 16.11
N HIS A 130 14.46 -4.57 16.03
CA HIS A 130 14.15 -5.62 17.00
C HIS A 130 14.93 -5.37 18.29
N ARG A 131 14.27 -5.57 19.44
CA ARG A 131 14.93 -5.48 20.74
C ARG A 131 15.68 -6.78 21.01
N GLY A 132 16.94 -6.83 20.63
CA GLY A 132 17.77 -8.01 20.80
C GLY A 132 19.27 -7.69 20.83
N PRO A 133 20.12 -8.70 21.06
CA PRO A 133 21.56 -8.52 21.04
C PRO A 133 22.01 -8.12 19.62
N GLN A 134 22.91 -7.14 19.57
CA GLN A 134 23.66 -6.80 18.36
C GLN A 134 24.99 -7.57 18.39
N THR A 135 25.47 -7.98 17.22
CA THR A 135 26.76 -8.67 17.10
C THR A 135 27.75 -7.75 16.41
N VAL A 136 28.91 -7.52 17.02
CA VAL A 136 29.98 -6.78 16.35
C VAL A 136 30.63 -7.74 15.35
N ILE A 137 30.57 -7.41 14.06
CA ILE A 137 31.18 -8.19 12.98
C ILE A 137 32.58 -7.66 12.69
N SER A 138 32.72 -6.33 12.63
CA SER A 138 33.98 -5.64 12.47
C SER A 138 33.89 -4.21 13.02
N ASP A 139 35.00 -3.47 12.94
CA ASP A 139 35.08 -2.05 13.32
C ASP A 139 34.09 -1.11 12.59
N SER A 140 33.51 -1.53 11.46
CA SER A 140 32.48 -0.77 10.72
C SER A 140 31.19 -1.54 10.52
N GLU A 141 31.10 -2.79 11.00
CA GLU A 141 29.96 -3.65 10.72
C GLU A 141 29.37 -4.25 11.98
N ILE A 142 28.05 -4.13 12.09
CA ILE A 142 27.27 -4.64 13.22
C ILE A 142 26.12 -5.46 12.67
N GLY A 143 25.98 -6.69 13.13
CA GLY A 143 24.81 -7.52 12.92
C GLY A 143 23.63 -6.98 13.73
N ILE A 144 22.54 -6.71 13.02
CA ILE A 144 21.30 -6.15 13.57
C ILE A 144 20.13 -7.08 13.30
N GLN A 145 19.05 -6.87 14.03
CA GLN A 145 17.78 -7.53 13.78
C GLN A 145 16.67 -6.47 13.66
N ALA A 146 15.72 -6.71 12.77
CA ALA A 146 14.58 -5.84 12.54
C ALA A 146 13.29 -6.66 12.53
N ASP A 147 12.24 -6.13 13.14
CA ASP A 147 10.90 -6.66 12.99
C ASP A 147 10.32 -6.12 11.67
N ALA A 148 9.82 -7.02 10.83
CA ALA A 148 9.06 -6.68 9.63
C ALA A 148 7.62 -7.15 9.80
N CYS A 149 6.66 -6.25 9.55
CA CYS A 149 5.23 -6.50 9.64
C CYS A 149 4.56 -6.29 8.28
N ASN A 150 3.71 -7.26 7.93
CA ASN A 150 2.77 -7.14 6.84
C ASN A 150 1.36 -6.86 7.40
N PRO A 151 0.93 -5.59 7.46
CA PRO A 151 -0.39 -5.24 7.96
C PRO A 151 -1.50 -5.49 6.93
N SER A 152 -1.17 -5.91 5.70
CA SER A 152 -2.16 -6.12 4.65
C SER A 152 -2.86 -7.48 4.77
N TYR A 153 -3.95 -7.65 4.02
CA TYR A 153 -4.65 -8.94 3.89
C TYR A 153 -4.08 -9.83 2.78
N PHE A 154 -2.97 -9.43 2.17
CA PHE A 154 -2.32 -10.14 1.09
C PHE A 154 -0.89 -10.51 1.50
N PRO A 155 -0.32 -11.62 1.01
CA PRO A 155 1.08 -11.93 1.27
C PRO A 155 1.97 -10.86 0.65
N ALA A 156 3.09 -10.55 1.31
CA ALA A 156 4.08 -9.60 0.82
C ALA A 156 5.44 -10.30 0.73
N SER A 157 6.05 -10.30 -0.46
CA SER A 157 7.37 -10.89 -0.68
C SER A 157 8.36 -9.81 -1.08
N PHE A 158 9.52 -9.80 -0.44
CA PHE A 158 10.59 -8.85 -0.75
C PHE A 158 11.96 -9.52 -0.59
N ASN A 159 12.95 -9.01 -1.32
CA ASN A 159 14.31 -9.54 -1.37
C ASN A 159 15.23 -8.87 -0.35
N ALA A 160 15.05 -7.57 -0.11
CA ALA A 160 15.86 -6.80 0.82
C ALA A 160 15.15 -5.53 1.26
N TYR A 161 15.45 -5.09 2.48
CA TYR A 161 15.13 -3.76 2.99
C TYR A 161 16.43 -3.02 3.33
N GLU A 162 16.66 -1.87 2.71
CA GLU A 162 17.86 -1.07 2.89
C GLU A 162 17.50 0.28 3.52
N ILE A 163 18.31 0.73 4.48
CA ILE A 163 18.24 2.07 5.06
C ILE A 163 19.59 2.71 4.81
N THR A 164 19.63 3.86 4.15
CA THR A 164 20.88 4.58 3.86
C THR A 164 20.77 5.98 4.43
N ALA A 165 21.72 6.35 5.30
CA ALA A 165 21.84 7.72 5.77
C ALA A 165 22.86 8.48 4.94
N PHE A 166 22.53 9.71 4.64
CA PHE A 166 23.39 10.64 3.93
C PHE A 166 23.56 11.89 4.76
N TYR A 167 24.77 12.45 4.74
CA TYR A 167 25.04 13.79 5.21
C TYR A 167 25.62 14.59 4.05
N LYS A 168 24.99 15.72 3.74
CA LYS A 168 25.18 16.44 2.47
C LYS A 168 24.88 15.50 1.29
N SER A 169 25.93 15.10 0.57
CA SER A 169 25.86 14.17 -0.56
C SER A 169 26.54 12.83 -0.29
N ASP A 170 27.23 12.69 0.84
CA ASP A 170 28.02 11.51 1.16
C ASP A 170 27.17 10.50 1.97
N THR A 171 27.24 9.22 1.59
CA THR A 171 26.65 8.13 2.39
C THR A 171 27.51 7.87 3.62
N ILE A 172 26.92 8.05 4.80
CA ILE A 172 27.62 7.87 6.07
C ILE A 172 27.42 6.48 6.66
N GLU A 173 26.27 5.86 6.40
CA GLU A 173 25.95 4.52 6.89
C GLU A 173 24.88 3.86 6.02
N LYS A 174 24.86 2.53 6.03
CA LYS A 174 23.86 1.71 5.36
C LYS A 174 23.51 0.49 6.20
N ALA A 175 22.24 0.29 6.50
CA ALA A 175 21.70 -0.97 7.00
C ALA A 175 21.09 -1.77 5.85
N SER A 176 21.38 -3.07 5.79
CA SER A 176 20.82 -4.00 4.82
C SER A 176 20.19 -5.18 5.56
N ILE A 177 18.87 -5.31 5.48
CA ILE A 177 18.07 -6.35 6.13
C ILE A 177 17.66 -7.37 5.06
N SER A 178 17.81 -8.65 5.38
CA SER A 178 17.42 -9.76 4.49
C SER A 178 15.91 -9.76 4.23
N GLY A 179 15.49 -10.06 3.00
CA GLY A 179 14.08 -10.21 2.66
C GLY A 179 13.48 -11.55 3.07
N SER A 180 12.15 -11.63 2.99
CA SER A 180 11.35 -12.83 3.24
C SER A 180 9.96 -12.69 2.59
N THR A 181 9.14 -13.74 2.69
CA THR A 181 7.70 -13.69 2.42
C THR A 181 6.95 -13.65 3.74
N LEU A 182 6.16 -12.59 3.93
CA LEU A 182 5.31 -12.41 5.12
C LEU A 182 3.86 -12.71 4.78
N SER A 183 3.25 -13.60 5.55
CA SER A 183 1.82 -13.87 5.48
C SER A 183 0.99 -12.62 5.79
N PRO A 184 -0.28 -12.56 5.34
CA PRO A 184 -1.21 -11.51 5.76
C PRO A 184 -1.24 -11.34 7.28
N LYS A 185 -1.32 -10.09 7.76
CA LYS A 185 -1.45 -9.75 9.19
C LYS A 185 -0.41 -10.41 10.10
N SER A 186 0.82 -10.59 9.61
CA SER A 186 1.87 -11.29 10.35
C SER A 186 3.18 -10.50 10.40
N SER A 187 4.07 -10.91 11.30
CA SER A 187 5.40 -10.35 11.42
C SER A 187 6.49 -11.41 11.51
N ALA A 188 7.71 -11.02 11.17
CA ALA A 188 8.90 -11.85 11.32
C ALA A 188 10.09 -10.99 11.79
N ILE A 189 11.03 -11.64 12.47
CA ILE A 189 12.32 -11.06 12.84
C ILE A 189 13.31 -11.39 11.73
N LEU A 190 13.93 -10.37 11.15
CA LEU A 190 14.85 -10.47 10.03
C LEU A 190 16.24 -10.00 10.46
N SER A 191 17.27 -10.70 10.00
CA SER A 191 18.66 -10.32 10.25
C SER A 191 19.14 -9.30 9.23
N GLY A 192 20.09 -8.47 9.63
CA GLY A 192 20.72 -7.50 8.75
C GLY A 192 22.11 -7.14 9.20
N ILE A 193 22.77 -6.34 8.36
CA ILE A 193 24.09 -5.80 8.60
C ILE A 193 23.99 -4.28 8.50
N PHE A 194 24.45 -3.60 9.55
CA PHE A 194 24.71 -2.17 9.55
C PHE A 194 26.17 -1.95 9.20
N ASN A 195 26.45 -1.11 8.20
CA ASN A 195 27.79 -0.77 7.74
C ASN A 195 28.02 0.75 7.82
N LEU A 196 29.12 1.14 8.43
CA LEU A 196 29.55 2.53 8.61
C LEU A 196 30.64 2.91 7.59
N ASN A 197 30.45 4.03 6.90
CA ASN A 197 31.43 4.55 5.95
C ASN A 197 32.53 5.37 6.66
N LYS A 198 33.58 4.69 7.12
CA LYS A 198 34.68 5.31 7.87
C LYS A 198 35.40 6.44 7.14
N ASP A 199 35.52 6.36 5.82
CA ASP A 199 36.23 7.37 5.03
C ASP A 199 35.52 8.72 5.11
N VAL A 200 34.19 8.68 5.05
CA VAL A 200 33.35 9.88 5.16
C VAL A 200 33.36 10.43 6.59
N LEU A 201 33.31 9.57 7.62
CA LEU A 201 33.40 10.04 9.01
C LEU A 201 34.76 10.67 9.33
N THR A 202 35.86 10.09 8.84
CA THR A 202 37.20 10.65 9.05
C THR A 202 37.40 11.98 8.32
N LYS A 203 36.78 12.15 7.14
CA LYS A 203 36.72 13.44 6.43
C LYS A 203 36.01 14.49 7.27
N PHE A 204 34.80 14.20 7.76
CA PHE A 204 34.05 15.17 8.58
C PHE A 204 34.72 15.48 9.92
N GLY A 205 35.36 14.51 10.56
CA GLY A 205 36.12 14.73 11.79
C GLY A 205 37.30 15.69 11.62
N LYS A 206 37.86 15.82 10.41
CA LYS A 206 38.96 16.75 10.08
C LYS A 206 38.46 18.15 9.73
N GLU A 207 37.21 18.29 9.28
CA GLU A 207 36.66 19.56 8.80
C GLU A 207 36.28 20.54 9.93
N ASN A 208 36.34 20.13 11.22
CA ASN A 208 35.92 20.95 12.38
C ASN A 208 34.55 21.64 12.20
N ALA A 209 33.69 21.05 11.35
CA ALA A 209 32.38 21.57 11.04
C ALA A 209 31.37 21.03 12.04
N THR A 210 30.54 21.93 12.60
CA THR A 210 29.38 21.53 13.40
C THR A 210 28.41 20.73 12.53
N PHE A 211 27.87 19.64 13.06
CA PHE A 211 26.85 18.84 12.37
C PHE A 211 25.57 19.67 12.17
N ASP A 212 25.15 19.84 10.91
CA ASP A 212 23.90 20.50 10.54
C ASP A 212 22.84 19.44 10.18
N PRO A 213 21.87 19.18 11.07
CA PRO A 213 20.91 18.11 10.85
C PRO A 213 19.98 18.36 9.66
N THR A 214 19.91 19.59 9.13
CA THR A 214 19.14 19.89 7.90
C THR A 214 19.80 19.35 6.64
N GLN A 215 21.10 19.02 6.71
CA GLN A 215 21.87 18.40 5.64
C GLN A 215 21.85 16.87 5.73
N ALA A 216 21.19 16.30 6.74
CA ALA A 216 21.04 14.87 6.92
C ALA A 216 19.73 14.37 6.32
N ARG A 217 19.79 13.28 5.54
CA ARG A 217 18.61 12.62 4.94
C ARG A 217 18.74 11.11 5.06
N ILE A 218 17.60 10.46 5.22
CA ILE A 218 17.51 9.00 5.25
C ILE A 218 16.70 8.55 4.04
N SER A 219 17.22 7.57 3.30
CA SER A 219 16.47 6.88 2.26
C SER A 219 16.25 5.44 2.68
N THR A 220 15.02 4.96 2.54
CA THR A 220 14.70 3.55 2.71
C THR A 220 14.27 2.96 1.38
N LYS A 221 14.65 1.70 1.15
CA LYS A 221 14.38 0.98 -0.09
C LYS A 221 13.96 -0.44 0.22
N VAL A 222 12.75 -0.81 -0.20
CA VAL A 222 12.29 -2.20 -0.21
C VAL A 222 12.42 -2.72 -1.63
N SER A 223 13.30 -3.69 -1.86
CA SER A 223 13.43 -4.36 -3.15
C SER A 223 12.58 -5.61 -3.16
N ALA A 224 11.68 -5.76 -4.13
CA ALA A 224 10.75 -6.87 -4.20
C ALA A 224 10.55 -7.36 -5.64
N PRO A 225 10.14 -8.62 -5.85
CA PRO A 225 9.80 -9.12 -7.18
C PRO A 225 8.28 -9.20 -7.40
N ILE A 226 7.75 -8.54 -8.42
CA ILE A 226 6.37 -8.78 -8.88
C ILE A 226 6.32 -10.19 -9.47
N PHE A 227 5.42 -11.03 -8.93
CA PHE A 227 5.29 -12.44 -9.29
C PHE A 227 6.59 -13.25 -9.19
N GLY A 228 7.51 -12.86 -8.31
CA GLY A 228 8.78 -13.58 -8.12
C GLY A 228 9.81 -13.40 -9.24
N VAL A 229 9.50 -12.67 -10.33
CA VAL A 229 10.39 -12.56 -11.49
C VAL A 229 10.70 -11.14 -11.94
N ILE A 230 9.81 -10.16 -11.73
CA ILE A 230 10.03 -8.79 -12.20
C ILE A 230 10.51 -7.92 -11.02
N PRO A 231 11.79 -7.53 -10.94
CA PRO A 231 12.29 -6.74 -9.84
C PRO A 231 11.72 -5.31 -9.87
N TYR A 232 11.31 -4.82 -8.71
CA TYR A 232 10.98 -3.42 -8.48
C TYR A 232 11.46 -2.98 -7.09
N SER A 233 11.36 -1.68 -6.83
CA SER A 233 11.67 -1.15 -5.51
C SER A 233 10.75 -0.03 -5.10
N VAL A 234 10.38 -0.01 -3.84
CA VAL A 234 9.68 1.10 -3.19
C VAL A 234 10.73 1.91 -2.42
N ASN A 235 10.90 3.17 -2.80
CA ASN A 235 11.83 4.09 -2.15
C ASN A 235 11.04 5.13 -1.35
N LYS A 236 11.49 5.43 -0.13
CA LYS A 236 10.95 6.52 0.69
C LYS A 236 12.12 7.36 1.20
N GLU A 237 11.92 8.66 1.26
CA GLU A 237 12.89 9.61 1.80
C GLU A 237 12.33 10.28 3.04
N TYR A 238 13.20 10.53 4.01
CA TYR A 238 12.87 11.11 5.30
C TYR A 238 13.95 12.12 5.69
N SER A 239 13.56 13.16 6.43
CA SER A 239 14.52 13.90 7.24
C SER A 239 15.08 12.98 8.34
N ALA A 240 16.26 13.31 8.86
CA ALA A 240 16.82 12.55 9.98
C ALA A 240 15.89 12.56 11.21
N GLN A 241 15.21 13.68 11.44
CA GLN A 241 14.27 13.88 12.56
C GLN A 241 13.04 12.98 12.40
N ASP A 242 12.41 12.99 11.22
CA ASP A 242 11.22 12.17 10.95
C ASP A 242 11.54 10.68 11.06
N PHE A 243 12.70 10.27 10.53
CA PHE A 243 13.13 8.89 10.63
C PHE A 243 13.39 8.47 12.09
N GLN A 244 13.97 9.36 12.91
CA GLN A 244 14.16 9.09 14.33
C GLN A 244 12.82 8.87 15.06
N HIS A 245 11.79 9.64 14.70
CA HIS A 245 10.43 9.41 15.19
C HIS A 245 9.91 8.03 14.77
N ILE A 246 10.06 7.65 13.50
CA ILE A 246 9.63 6.32 13.01
C ILE A 246 10.35 5.18 13.75
N VAL A 247 11.65 5.33 13.99
CA VAL A 247 12.45 4.31 14.69
C VAL A 247 12.05 4.18 16.16
N ARG A 248 11.78 5.31 16.84
CA ARG A 248 11.45 5.35 18.26
C ARG A 248 10.00 4.98 18.54
N ASP A 249 9.08 5.59 17.79
CA ASP A 249 7.64 5.59 18.06
C ASP A 249 6.89 4.61 17.12
N GLY A 250 7.58 4.07 16.11
CA GLY A 250 6.99 3.26 15.05
C GLY A 250 6.44 4.13 13.90
N PRO A 251 6.06 3.52 12.77
CA PRO A 251 5.40 4.25 11.70
C PRO A 251 4.05 4.84 12.17
N PRO A 252 3.62 5.99 11.63
CA PRO A 252 2.31 6.56 11.94
C PRO A 252 1.21 5.53 11.64
N GLY A 253 0.28 5.35 12.59
CA GLY A 253 -0.77 4.31 12.51
C GLY A 253 -0.51 3.05 13.36
N SER A 254 0.53 3.05 14.20
CA SER A 254 0.96 1.94 15.07
C SER A 254 1.41 0.69 14.32
N TYR A 255 2.44 0.02 14.85
CA TYR A 255 2.90 -1.28 14.33
C TYR A 255 1.75 -2.29 14.42
N SER A 256 1.14 -2.61 13.27
CA SER A 256 -0.23 -3.16 13.26
C SER A 256 -0.28 -4.69 13.33
N CYS A 257 0.87 -5.37 13.35
CA CYS A 257 0.95 -6.80 13.54
C CYS A 257 1.23 -7.09 15.02
N GLN A 258 0.18 -7.12 15.84
CA GLN A 258 0.21 -7.62 17.21
C GLN A 258 -0.81 -8.75 17.36
#